data_AF-A0A1M6CM67-F1
#
_entry.id   AF-A0A1M6CM67-F1
#
_cell.length_a   1.000
_cell.length_b   1.000
_cell.length_c   1.000
_cell.angle_alpha   90.00
_cell.angle_beta   90.00
_cell.angle_gamma   90.00
#
_symmetry.space_group_name_H-M   'P 1'
#
loop_
_entity.id
_entity.type
_entity.pdbx_description
1 polymer ?
#
loop_
_entity_poly.entity_id
_entity_poly.type
_entity_poly.pdbx_seq_one_letter_code
_entity_poly.pdbx_strand_id
1 'polypeptide(L)'
;MNRSEITIKGVPAKASKLENGNVNLIFKIATYDDKESIYSVIVKKEYWRDAVIGMTDVNYFVIKGELKACVNSKGIPFISVEATYIKIFKFSKDATGEIDLNYEVPDGTDEIIDISKLVNENEDMSIKRSKRKAINYIKNNNKFSNPIVVKKGSFVIVSGHDQYAAAQELGIKSVPVSYEEN
;
A
#
# COMPACT_ATOMS: atom_id res chain seq x y z
N MET A 1 14.90 3.45 -24.99
CA MET A 1 14.33 4.60 -24.24
C MET A 1 14.20 4.17 -22.79
N ASN A 2 14.84 4.89 -21.85
CA ASN A 2 14.64 4.63 -20.42
C ASN A 2 13.20 4.97 -20.07
N ARG A 3 12.39 3.95 -19.80
CA ARG A 3 11.05 4.13 -19.22
C ARG A 3 11.26 4.39 -17.73
N SER A 4 10.99 5.62 -17.31
CA SER A 4 11.02 5.97 -15.89
C SER A 4 9.75 5.42 -15.25
N GLU A 5 9.88 4.32 -14.52
CA GLU A 5 8.79 3.74 -13.72
C GLU A 5 8.71 4.46 -12.37
N ILE A 6 7.50 4.67 -11.87
CA ILE A 6 7.23 5.14 -10.50
C ILE A 6 6.31 4.17 -9.79
N THR A 7 6.49 4.05 -8.47
CA THR A 7 5.49 3.44 -7.59
C THR A 7 4.75 4.54 -6.82
N ILE A 8 3.44 4.65 -7.04
CA ILE A 8 2.54 5.52 -6.29
C ILE A 8 1.82 4.67 -5.26
N LYS A 9 1.85 5.10 -3.99
CA LYS A 9 1.11 4.46 -2.90
C LYS A 9 0.22 5.49 -2.20
N GLY A 10 -1.00 5.12 -1.85
CA GLY A 10 -1.86 5.99 -1.04
C GLY A 10 -3.34 5.89 -1.35
N VAL A 11 -4.08 6.87 -0.84
CA VAL A 11 -5.51 7.04 -1.09
C VAL A 11 -5.67 8.15 -2.13
N PRO A 12 -6.36 7.93 -3.27
CA PRO A 12 -6.60 8.98 -4.24
C PRO A 12 -7.53 10.04 -3.63
N ALA A 13 -7.18 11.31 -3.80
CA ALA A 13 -8.03 12.43 -3.44
C ALA A 13 -9.28 12.53 -4.32
N LYS A 14 -9.20 12.02 -5.55
CA LYS A 14 -10.33 11.95 -6.49
C LYS A 14 -10.16 10.77 -7.44
N ALA A 15 -11.27 10.11 -7.76
CA ALA A 15 -11.37 9.12 -8.82
C ALA A 15 -12.43 9.58 -9.83
N SER A 16 -12.11 9.52 -11.12
CA SER A 16 -13.04 9.89 -12.20
C SER A 16 -12.91 8.96 -13.39
N LYS A 17 -14.04 8.50 -13.92
CA LYS A 17 -14.09 7.69 -15.13
C LYS A 17 -13.97 8.57 -16.37
N LEU A 18 -13.13 8.16 -17.31
CA LEU A 18 -12.93 8.81 -18.60
C LEU A 18 -13.89 8.24 -19.65
N GLU A 19 -14.06 8.95 -20.76
CA GLU A 19 -14.99 8.55 -21.85
C GLU A 19 -14.66 7.17 -22.44
N ASN A 20 -13.38 6.83 -22.54
CA ASN A 20 -12.92 5.52 -23.00
C ASN A 20 -13.07 4.39 -21.95
N GLY A 21 -13.62 4.69 -20.78
CA GLY A 21 -13.83 3.75 -19.69
C GLY A 21 -12.61 3.54 -18.78
N ASN A 22 -11.48 4.19 -19.06
CA ASN A 22 -10.34 4.25 -18.13
C ASN A 22 -10.72 5.04 -16.87
N VAL A 23 -9.92 4.90 -15.82
CA VAL A 23 -10.08 5.64 -14.57
C VAL A 23 -8.88 6.54 -14.37
N ASN A 24 -9.13 7.82 -14.11
CA ASN A 24 -8.13 8.76 -13.67
C ASN A 24 -8.20 8.90 -12.14
N LEU A 25 -7.11 8.58 -11.46
CA LEU A 25 -6.93 8.73 -10.02
C LEU A 25 -5.99 9.91 -9.75
N ILE A 26 -6.43 10.85 -8.92
CA ILE A 26 -5.63 12.01 -8.52
C ILE A 26 -5.05 11.76 -7.14
N PHE A 27 -3.73 11.75 -7.03
CA PHE A 27 -3.01 11.68 -5.76
C PHE A 27 -2.38 13.03 -5.46
N LYS A 28 -2.68 13.60 -4.29
CA LYS A 28 -2.02 14.81 -3.80
C LYS A 28 -0.67 14.44 -3.19
N ILE A 29 0.38 15.16 -3.58
CA ILE A 29 1.74 14.90 -3.12
C ILE A 29 2.08 15.89 -1.99
N ALA A 30 2.04 17.18 -2.32
CA ALA A 30 2.37 18.27 -1.42
C ALA A 30 1.81 19.58 -1.99
N THR A 31 1.80 20.62 -1.16
CA THR A 31 1.45 21.98 -1.57
C THR A 31 2.73 22.82 -1.53
N TYR A 32 3.01 23.52 -2.63
CA TYR A 32 4.13 24.44 -2.75
C TYR A 32 3.61 25.78 -3.26
N ASP A 33 3.92 26.87 -2.55
CA ASP A 33 3.51 28.24 -2.91
C ASP A 33 2.01 28.32 -3.31
N ASP A 34 1.13 27.79 -2.45
CA ASP A 34 -0.33 27.72 -2.63
C ASP A 34 -0.81 26.91 -3.85
N LYS A 35 0.07 26.09 -4.46
CA LYS A 35 -0.26 25.19 -5.57
C LYS A 35 -0.09 23.73 -5.15
N GLU A 36 -1.11 22.93 -5.44
CA GLU A 36 -1.06 21.49 -5.21
C GLU A 36 -0.25 20.78 -6.30
N SER A 37 0.79 20.05 -5.88
CA SER A 37 1.47 19.08 -6.72
C SER A 37 0.71 17.76 -6.69
N ILE A 38 0.38 17.24 -7.87
CA ILE A 38 -0.43 16.02 -8.01
C ILE A 38 0.20 15.00 -8.97
N TYR A 39 -0.10 13.73 -8.73
CA TYR A 39 -0.02 12.69 -9.74
C TYR A 39 -1.41 12.46 -10.34
N SER A 40 -1.50 12.46 -11.67
CA SER A 40 -2.69 12.02 -12.41
C SER A 40 -2.43 10.62 -12.96
N VAL A 41 -3.06 9.61 -12.36
CA VAL A 41 -2.79 8.21 -12.66
C VAL A 41 -3.90 7.64 -13.53
N ILE A 42 -3.56 7.27 -14.76
CA ILE A 42 -4.49 6.66 -15.71
C ILE A 42 -4.40 5.14 -15.58
N VAL A 43 -5.50 4.54 -15.12
CA VAL A 43 -5.68 3.10 -15.04
C VAL A 43 -6.57 2.65 -16.19
N LYS A 44 -6.08 1.73 -17.01
CA LYS A 44 -6.87 1.14 -18.11
C LYS A 44 -8.10 0.43 -17.57
N LYS A 45 -9.19 0.47 -18.33
CA LYS A 45 -10.47 -0.15 -17.96
C LYS A 45 -10.33 -1.62 -17.51
N GLU A 46 -9.49 -2.39 -18.21
CA GLU A 46 -9.20 -3.79 -17.91
C GLU A 46 -8.56 -3.98 -16.53
N TYR A 47 -7.44 -3.28 -16.28
CA TYR A 47 -6.77 -3.31 -14.97
C TYR A 47 -7.67 -2.79 -13.84
N TRP A 48 -8.47 -1.76 -14.10
CA TRP A 48 -9.40 -1.25 -13.11
C TRP A 48 -10.45 -2.30 -12.75
N ARG A 49 -11.05 -2.96 -13.75
CA ARG A 49 -12.05 -4.00 -13.53
C ARG A 49 -11.48 -5.12 -12.68
N ASP A 50 -10.30 -5.62 -13.03
CA ASP A 50 -9.67 -6.74 -12.33
C ASP A 50 -9.31 -6.37 -10.88
N ALA A 51 -8.82 -5.15 -10.68
CA ALA A 51 -8.39 -4.68 -9.36
C ALA A 51 -9.52 -4.46 -8.36
N VAL A 52 -10.75 -4.18 -8.82
CA VAL A 52 -11.90 -3.90 -7.93
C VAL A 52 -12.86 -5.07 -7.75
N ILE A 53 -12.66 -6.19 -8.45
CA ILE A 53 -13.51 -7.38 -8.31
C ILE A 53 -13.49 -7.86 -6.85
N GLY A 54 -14.68 -8.04 -6.27
CA GLY A 54 -14.85 -8.55 -4.91
C GLY A 54 -14.52 -7.55 -3.80
N MET A 55 -14.21 -6.30 -4.11
CA MET A 55 -13.88 -5.28 -3.10
C MET A 55 -15.11 -4.46 -2.70
N THR A 56 -15.46 -4.49 -1.42
CA THR A 56 -16.56 -3.69 -0.84
C THR A 56 -16.07 -2.36 -0.25
N ASP A 57 -14.86 -2.35 0.33
CA ASP A 57 -14.26 -1.19 1.00
C ASP A 57 -12.83 -0.97 0.49
N VAL A 58 -12.69 -0.22 -0.61
CA VAL A 58 -11.40 0.14 -1.20
C VAL A 58 -10.91 1.46 -0.62
N ASN A 59 -9.69 1.48 -0.11
CA ASN A 59 -9.12 2.74 0.36
C ASN A 59 -7.59 2.85 0.32
N TYR A 60 -6.83 1.86 -0.18
CA TYR A 60 -5.39 2.04 -0.39
C TYR A 60 -4.90 1.43 -1.71
N PHE A 61 -4.13 2.21 -2.47
CA PHE A 61 -3.65 1.84 -3.79
C PHE A 61 -2.13 1.71 -3.77
N VAL A 62 -1.62 0.67 -4.44
CA VAL A 62 -0.21 0.54 -4.82
C VAL A 62 -0.17 0.38 -6.33
N ILE A 63 0.38 1.38 -7.02
CA ILE A 63 0.35 1.49 -8.48
C ILE A 63 1.78 1.61 -8.98
N LYS A 64 2.17 0.76 -9.93
CA LYS A 64 3.39 0.98 -10.73
C LYS A 64 2.97 1.48 -12.11
N GLY A 65 3.74 2.41 -12.66
CA GLY A 65 3.40 2.97 -13.95
C GLY A 65 4.50 3.82 -14.56
N GLU A 66 4.32 4.11 -15.85
CA GLU A 66 5.24 4.91 -16.64
C GLU A 66 4.93 6.40 -16.46
N LEU A 67 5.97 7.18 -16.14
CA LEU A 67 5.89 8.61 -15.93
C LEU A 67 5.83 9.38 -17.25
N LYS A 68 4.98 10.41 -17.29
CA LYS A 68 4.94 11.41 -18.36
C LYS A 68 4.77 12.81 -17.77
N ALA A 69 5.71 13.70 -18.07
CA ALA A 69 5.56 15.12 -17.76
C ALA A 69 4.53 15.76 -18.71
N CYS A 70 3.54 16.45 -18.15
CA CYS A 70 2.45 17.05 -18.88
C CYS A 70 2.22 18.50 -18.43
N VAL A 71 1.57 19.28 -19.28
CA VAL A 71 1.10 20.65 -18.98
C VAL A 71 -0.37 20.72 -19.36
N ASN A 72 -1.22 21.22 -18.48
CA ASN A 72 -2.65 21.36 -18.79
C ASN A 72 -2.92 22.61 -19.65
N SER A 73 -4.18 22.80 -20.07
CA SER A 73 -4.57 23.95 -20.92
C SER A 73 -4.36 25.32 -20.26
N LYS A 74 -4.14 25.38 -18.94
CA LYS A 74 -3.84 26.60 -18.18
C LYS A 74 -2.34 26.82 -17.96
N GLY A 75 -1.47 26.00 -18.57
CA GLY A 75 -0.02 26.11 -18.41
C GLY A 75 0.51 25.51 -17.08
N ILE A 76 -0.30 24.78 -16.32
CA ILE A 76 0.11 24.19 -15.04
C ILE A 76 0.75 22.82 -15.31
N PRO A 77 2.02 22.60 -14.91
CA PRO A 77 2.68 21.32 -15.06
C PRO A 77 2.12 20.29 -14.08
N PHE A 78 2.04 19.03 -14.51
CA PHE A 78 1.68 17.90 -13.67
C PHE A 78 2.36 16.63 -14.18
N ILE A 79 2.44 15.62 -13.32
CA ILE A 79 2.94 14.31 -13.70
C ILE A 79 1.76 13.38 -13.98
N SER A 80 1.68 12.90 -15.20
CA SER A 80 0.79 11.81 -15.59
C SER A 80 1.51 10.49 -15.39
N VAL A 81 0.79 9.48 -14.90
CA VAL A 81 1.31 8.11 -14.75
C VAL A 81 0.36 7.17 -15.46
N GLU A 82 0.85 6.45 -16.47
CA GLU A 82 0.09 5.35 -17.07
C GLU A 82 0.34 4.08 -16.26
N ALA A 83 -0.69 3.59 -15.58
CA ALA A 83 -0.57 2.42 -14.72
C ALA A 83 -0.30 1.17 -15.55
N THR A 84 0.79 0.47 -15.21
CA THR A 84 1.17 -0.84 -15.74
C THR A 84 0.82 -1.97 -14.76
N TYR A 85 0.66 -1.62 -13.49
CA TYR A 85 0.24 -2.52 -12.43
C TYR A 85 -0.57 -1.74 -11.39
N ILE A 86 -1.63 -2.35 -10.89
CA ILE A 86 -2.43 -1.82 -9.80
C ILE A 86 -2.75 -2.95 -8.84
N LYS A 87 -2.49 -2.72 -7.56
CA LYS A 87 -3.01 -3.54 -6.48
C LYS A 87 -3.72 -2.64 -5.48
N ILE A 88 -4.89 -3.08 -5.06
CA ILE A 88 -5.76 -2.36 -4.16
C ILE A 88 -5.85 -3.18 -2.88
N PHE A 89 -5.78 -2.50 -1.75
CA PHE A 89 -5.89 -3.09 -0.45
C PHE A 89 -7.02 -2.43 0.33
N LYS A 90 -7.64 -3.21 1.19
CA LYS A 90 -8.37 -2.67 2.32
C LYS A 90 -7.35 -2.16 3.34
N PHE A 91 -7.61 -0.98 3.87
CA PHE A 91 -6.82 -0.33 4.89
C PHE A 91 -7.71 -0.05 6.10
N SER A 92 -7.34 -0.62 7.23
CA SER A 92 -8.06 -0.42 8.48
C SER A 92 -7.48 0.82 9.19
N LYS A 93 -8.01 2.03 8.89
CA LYS A 93 -7.54 3.32 9.44
C LYS A 93 -7.35 3.29 10.96
N ASP A 94 -6.27 3.91 11.43
CA ASP A 94 -6.09 4.31 12.82
C ASP A 94 -6.89 5.60 13.13
N ALA A 95 -6.92 6.03 14.40
CA ALA A 95 -7.64 7.24 14.82
C ALA A 95 -7.05 8.54 14.24
N THR A 96 -5.82 8.50 13.72
CA THR A 96 -5.09 9.65 13.14
C THR A 96 -5.15 9.73 11.62
N GLY A 97 -5.54 8.65 10.94
CA GLY A 97 -5.60 8.54 9.49
C GLY A 97 -4.24 8.49 8.78
N GLU A 98 -3.12 8.42 9.51
CA GLU A 98 -1.77 8.43 8.94
C GLU A 98 -1.32 7.02 8.54
N ILE A 99 -0.83 6.89 7.30
CA ILE A 99 -0.35 5.63 6.75
C ILE A 99 1.15 5.75 6.51
N ASP A 100 1.96 5.08 7.33
CA ASP A 100 3.38 4.92 7.05
C ASP A 100 3.63 3.56 6.37
N LEU A 101 3.69 3.59 5.05
CA LEU A 101 4.12 2.47 4.21
C LEU A 101 5.42 2.79 3.49
N ASN A 102 6.46 2.99 4.29
CA ASN A 102 7.82 3.13 3.78
C ASN A 102 8.39 1.85 3.18
N TYR A 103 7.71 0.69 3.28
CA TYR A 103 8.18 -0.60 2.76
C TYR A 103 7.38 -1.09 1.54
N GLU A 104 7.95 -2.01 0.77
CA GLU A 104 7.26 -2.75 -0.30
C GLU A 104 6.34 -3.83 0.29
N VAL A 105 5.09 -3.84 -0.16
CA VAL A 105 4.08 -4.79 0.32
C VAL A 105 4.41 -6.19 -0.25
N PRO A 106 4.53 -7.24 0.59
CA PRO A 106 4.81 -8.58 0.12
C PRO A 106 3.64 -9.19 -0.66
N ASP A 107 3.99 -10.15 -1.53
CA ASP A 107 3.00 -10.93 -2.27
C ASP A 107 2.13 -11.74 -1.30
N GLY A 108 0.88 -12.03 -1.70
CA GLY A 108 -0.09 -12.69 -0.82
C GLY A 108 -0.69 -11.81 0.28
N THR A 109 -0.34 -10.52 0.36
CA THR A 109 -1.02 -9.58 1.27
C THR A 109 -2.47 -9.38 0.83
N ASP A 110 -3.40 -9.59 1.76
CA ASP A 110 -4.85 -9.36 1.61
C ASP A 110 -5.25 -7.98 2.14
N GLU A 111 -4.70 -7.57 3.30
CA GLU A 111 -5.08 -6.34 3.98
C GLU A 111 -3.86 -5.64 4.60
N ILE A 112 -3.93 -4.31 4.71
CA ILE A 112 -2.97 -3.52 5.48
C ILE A 112 -3.68 -3.05 6.75
N ILE A 113 -3.14 -3.45 7.90
CA ILE A 113 -3.78 -3.26 9.20
C ILE A 113 -2.84 -2.51 10.14
N ASP A 114 -3.41 -1.66 10.98
CA ASP A 114 -2.69 -1.09 12.12
C ASP A 114 -2.21 -2.21 13.05
N ILE A 115 -0.92 -2.25 13.33
CA ILE A 115 -0.28 -3.26 14.18
C ILE A 115 -0.95 -3.38 15.55
N SER A 116 -1.54 -2.29 16.07
CA SER A 116 -2.27 -2.26 17.34
C SER A 116 -3.57 -3.07 17.34
N LYS A 117 -4.11 -3.39 16.16
CA LYS A 117 -5.31 -4.24 16.01
C LYS A 117 -4.99 -5.73 16.01
N LEU A 118 -3.71 -6.10 15.90
CA LEU A 118 -3.29 -7.50 15.92
C LEU A 118 -3.25 -8.03 17.35
N VAL A 119 -3.76 -9.25 17.53
CA VAL A 119 -3.76 -9.93 18.83
C VAL A 119 -2.67 -11.00 18.83
N ASN A 120 -1.61 -10.79 19.61
CA ASN A 120 -0.55 -11.77 19.79
C ASN A 120 -0.78 -12.58 21.07
N GLU A 121 -1.48 -13.71 20.98
CA GLU A 121 -1.69 -14.60 22.14
C GLU A 121 -0.42 -15.35 22.56
N ASN A 122 0.63 -15.33 21.73
CA ASN A 122 1.90 -16.03 21.95
C ASN A 122 3.06 -15.04 22.14
N GLU A 123 2.95 -14.12 23.12
CA GLU A 123 3.96 -13.09 23.40
C GLU A 123 5.39 -13.65 23.58
N ASP A 124 5.52 -14.89 24.04
CA ASP A 124 6.80 -15.55 24.33
C ASP A 124 7.46 -16.28 23.14
N MET A 125 6.78 -16.47 21.99
CA MET A 125 7.31 -17.29 20.88
C MET A 125 8.32 -16.57 19.97
N SER A 126 8.58 -15.28 20.21
CA SER A 126 9.62 -14.53 19.49
C SER A 126 11.02 -14.95 19.95
N ILE A 127 11.56 -16.02 19.36
CA ILE A 127 12.97 -16.38 19.55
C ILE A 127 13.81 -15.17 19.15
N LYS A 128 14.55 -14.56 20.10
CA LYS A 128 15.36 -13.33 19.90
C LYS A 128 16.16 -13.32 18.58
N ARG A 129 16.62 -14.50 18.15
CA ARG A 129 17.35 -14.70 16.90
C ARG A 129 16.48 -14.53 15.65
N SER A 130 15.25 -15.05 15.63
CA SER A 130 14.31 -14.93 14.52
C SER A 130 13.86 -13.48 14.34
N LYS A 131 13.52 -12.79 15.43
CA LYS A 131 13.21 -11.34 15.41
C LYS A 131 14.35 -10.53 14.79
N ARG A 132 15.60 -10.74 15.23
CA ARG A 132 16.76 -10.02 14.67
C ARG A 132 16.94 -10.28 13.16
N LYS A 133 16.65 -11.50 12.71
CA LYS A 133 16.68 -11.84 11.28
C LYS A 133 15.60 -11.07 10.51
N ALA A 134 14.38 -11.01 11.03
CA ALA A 134 13.28 -10.24 10.45
C ALA A 134 13.59 -8.73 10.40
N ILE A 135 14.11 -8.14 11.48
CA ILE A 135 14.55 -6.73 11.52
C ILE A 135 15.59 -6.46 10.43
N ASN A 136 16.63 -7.29 10.33
CA ASN A 136 17.67 -7.11 9.32
C ASN A 136 17.10 -7.27 7.90
N TYR A 137 16.18 -8.22 7.69
CA TYR A 137 15.53 -8.39 6.40
C TYR A 137 14.73 -7.15 6.00
N ILE A 138 13.90 -6.61 6.91
CA ILE A 138 13.10 -5.41 6.66
C ILE A 138 14.00 -4.21 6.38
N LYS A 139 15.05 -3.98 7.18
CA LYS A 139 15.97 -2.85 6.96
C LYS A 139 16.72 -2.95 5.64
N ASN A 140 17.16 -4.15 5.24
CA ASN A 140 18.00 -4.33 4.05
C ASN A 140 17.19 -4.36 2.75
N ASN A 141 15.96 -4.88 2.78
CA ASN A 141 15.12 -5.05 1.59
C ASN A 141 13.98 -4.03 1.53
N ASN A 142 13.80 -3.24 2.58
CA ASN A 142 12.67 -2.34 2.75
C ASN A 142 11.33 -3.05 2.51
N LYS A 143 11.20 -4.29 3.00
CA LYS A 143 10.10 -5.21 2.68
C LYS A 143 9.95 -6.27 3.78
N PHE A 144 8.71 -6.65 4.07
CA PHE A 144 8.41 -7.83 4.90
C PHE A 144 8.70 -9.10 4.11
N SER A 145 9.26 -10.14 4.73
CA SER A 145 9.54 -11.38 3.98
C SER A 145 8.27 -12.04 3.48
N ASN A 146 7.22 -12.02 4.30
CA ASN A 146 5.86 -12.49 4.03
C ASN A 146 4.87 -11.61 4.81
N PRO A 147 3.59 -11.54 4.41
CA PRO A 147 2.55 -10.97 5.26
C PRO A 147 2.41 -11.74 6.58
N ILE A 148 1.91 -11.07 7.62
CA ILE A 148 1.57 -11.70 8.91
C ILE A 148 0.26 -12.46 8.74
N VAL A 149 0.22 -13.74 9.09
CA VAL A 149 -0.98 -14.58 8.92
C VAL A 149 -1.88 -14.39 10.13
N VAL A 150 -3.15 -14.04 9.90
CA VAL A 150 -4.12 -13.76 10.96
C VAL A 150 -5.45 -14.45 10.73
N LYS A 151 -6.16 -14.74 11.83
CA LYS A 151 -7.56 -15.19 11.77
C LYS A 151 -8.46 -14.06 11.31
N LYS A 152 -9.28 -14.32 10.28
CA LYS A 152 -10.23 -13.34 9.75
C LYS A 152 -11.25 -12.96 10.83
N GLY A 153 -11.37 -11.66 11.12
CA GLY A 153 -12.31 -11.11 12.09
C GLY A 153 -11.73 -10.88 13.49
N SER A 154 -10.97 -11.82 14.05
CA SER A 154 -10.34 -11.64 15.38
C SER A 154 -8.94 -11.03 15.32
N PHE A 155 -8.28 -11.06 14.15
CA PHE A 155 -6.90 -10.59 13.96
C PHE A 155 -5.86 -11.21 14.90
N VAL A 156 -6.16 -12.41 15.41
CA VAL A 156 -5.20 -13.22 16.17
C VAL A 156 -4.11 -13.71 15.23
N ILE A 157 -2.85 -13.49 15.61
CA ILE A 157 -1.68 -13.91 14.83
C ILE A 157 -1.54 -15.43 14.89
N VAL A 158 -1.58 -16.05 13.71
CA VAL A 158 -1.35 -17.49 13.50
C VAL A 158 0.11 -17.77 13.18
N SER A 159 0.72 -16.89 12.35
CA SER A 159 2.11 -17.02 11.91
C SER A 159 2.71 -15.64 11.59
N GLY A 160 4.05 -15.56 11.59
CA GLY A 160 4.78 -14.31 11.39
C GLY A 160 5.00 -13.49 12.67
N HIS A 161 5.03 -14.14 13.84
CA HIS A 161 5.30 -13.47 15.12
C HIS A 161 6.64 -12.72 15.15
N ASP A 162 7.64 -13.19 14.40
CA ASP A 162 8.93 -12.52 14.24
C ASP A 162 8.84 -11.24 13.40
N GLN A 163 8.05 -11.26 12.33
CA GLN A 163 7.72 -10.08 11.52
C GLN A 163 6.92 -9.05 12.32
N TYR A 164 5.94 -9.51 13.10
CA TYR A 164 5.19 -8.67 14.03
C TYR A 164 6.10 -7.99 15.05
N ALA A 165 6.94 -8.77 15.75
CA ALA A 165 7.85 -8.22 16.75
C ALA A 165 8.90 -7.28 16.13
N ALA A 166 9.37 -7.58 14.91
CA ALA A 166 10.26 -6.69 14.18
C ALA A 166 9.58 -5.37 13.80
N ALA A 167 8.32 -5.42 13.34
CA ALA A 167 7.55 -4.23 13.02
C ALA A 167 7.32 -3.33 14.24
N GLN A 168 7.01 -3.92 15.40
CA GLN A 168 6.92 -3.18 16.67
C GLN A 168 8.24 -2.48 17.02
N GLU A 169 9.37 -3.19 16.94
CA GLU A 169 10.70 -2.64 17.27
C GLU A 169 11.14 -1.54 16.30
N LEU A 170 10.68 -1.60 15.05
CA LEU A 170 10.94 -0.60 14.01
C LEU A 170 9.95 0.58 14.03
N GLY A 171 8.93 0.55 14.89
CA GLY A 171 7.89 1.59 14.94
C GLY A 171 6.97 1.60 13.72
N ILE A 172 6.86 0.47 12.99
CA ILE A 172 5.99 0.35 11.82
C ILE A 172 4.56 0.22 12.30
N LYS A 173 3.74 1.24 12.03
CA LYS A 173 2.33 1.29 12.46
C LYS A 173 1.41 0.43 11.60
N SER A 174 1.64 0.38 10.30
CA SER A 174 0.81 -0.35 9.34
C SER A 174 1.54 -1.58 8.85
N VAL A 175 0.97 -2.77 9.00
CA VAL A 175 1.60 -4.05 8.63
C VAL A 175 0.78 -4.79 7.58
N PRO A 176 1.43 -5.55 6.67
CA PRO A 176 0.73 -6.35 5.69
C PRO A 176 0.28 -7.66 6.33
N VAL A 177 -0.99 -8.03 6.14
CA VAL A 177 -1.55 -9.29 6.64
C VAL A 177 -2.15 -10.13 5.52
N SER A 178 -2.17 -11.44 5.75
CA SER A 178 -2.94 -12.39 4.96
C SER A 178 -3.88 -13.16 5.88
N TYR A 179 -5.02 -13.56 5.36
CA TYR A 179 -5.98 -14.35 6.12
C TYR A 179 -5.58 -15.83 6.10
N GLU A 180 -5.72 -16.49 7.26
CA GLU A 180 -5.68 -17.95 7.32
C GLU A 180 -6.77 -18.52 6.41
N GLU A 181 -6.39 -19.33 5.43
CA GLU A 181 -7.34 -20.11 4.63
C GLU A 181 -7.86 -21.24 5.54
N ASN A 182 -9.16 -21.23 5.82
CA ASN A 182 -9.85 -22.27 6.61
C ASN A 182 -9.72 -23.65 5.97
#